data_AF-A0A7S3PMC5-F1
#
_entry.id   AF-A0A7S3PMC5-F1
#
_cell.length_a   1.000
_cell.length_b   1.000
_cell.length_c   1.000
_cell.angle_alpha   90.00
_cell.angle_beta   90.00
_cell.angle_gamma   90.00
#
_symmetry.space_group_name_H-M   'P 1'
#
loop_
_entity.id
_entity.type
_entity.pdbx_description
1 polymer ?
#
loop_
_entity_poly.entity_id
_entity_poly.type
_entity_poly.pdbx_seq_one_letter_code
_entity_poly.pdbx_strand_id
1 'polypeptide(L)'
;MIRIMMYTANYTDQILSVINEVPKWMNNGDTTRIFWSENHMIMYMSTSYLMLEHFNSTKDPNVRERLLWYLNTHIKYGYYEFFSHTYLPYSLAGLLNLYDFSIDPEIKHLSGQAATRLLNDMVLATNSKGGFFPVSGRSFTSKYIEAFGANHQSVLAVLTGKGARGSRVSTGEAFLACSTLNVSSIIAAYSDTVSTTLVIGHKPDDFDEIFGDLSDKYDQQAMKFSMGCYFHPACAADTFDFAKHFELFSHDNFKMAKSVSWMPSGIATPVSHVIAALGSSSLLSANMPICKYKSVMISSLDDYFKGYSGHQNWPWMATTGTSSVFTATGEITGDWTDRSKQSHTHFPYIKQKQNVLLLMYQPNRDLKFLGISDLDVGLYWPEEEFNETAAGSGWLFGKEDDGYVAVRPACSDTIGNVVRCSADRQIWACVVGHKDLHGGFENFTRIVQSSMFEDNVDGRCMSGKIEVDGQLIELEWCKEIGPLVTTIIVFGIYLIMQCTCCFICCRGQRRVWKMFCRNTTTTCRKMTGKVDEMKHLDSKPSI
;
A
#
# COMPACT_ATOMS: atom_id res chain seq x y z
N MET A 1 5.86 27.53 -1.80
CA MET A 1 5.44 28.86 -2.30
C MET A 1 4.76 29.67 -1.20
N ILE A 2 3.66 29.22 -0.60
CA ILE A 2 3.00 29.94 0.52
C ILE A 2 3.98 30.32 1.64
N ARG A 3 4.78 29.36 2.11
CA ARG A 3 5.81 29.62 3.13
C ARG A 3 6.77 30.76 2.77
N ILE A 4 7.11 30.93 1.48
CA ILE A 4 7.93 32.06 1.00
C ILE A 4 7.15 33.36 1.13
N MET A 5 5.89 33.41 0.67
CA MET A 5 5.03 34.60 0.81
C MET A 5 4.83 35.03 2.27
N MET A 6 4.76 34.06 3.19
CA MET A 6 4.60 34.35 4.62
C MET A 6 5.88 34.89 5.28
N TYR A 7 7.06 34.59 4.73
CA TYR A 7 8.33 35.15 5.22
C TYR A 7 8.73 36.46 4.54
N THR A 8 8.29 36.70 3.30
CA THR A 8 8.66 37.90 2.55
C THR A 8 7.58 38.32 1.55
N ALA A 9 7.37 39.64 1.46
CA ALA A 9 6.46 40.24 0.50
C ALA A 9 7.02 40.34 -0.93
N ASN A 10 8.33 40.13 -1.12
CA ASN A 10 9.03 40.43 -2.38
C ASN A 10 8.50 39.65 -3.60
N TYR A 11 7.89 38.49 -3.37
CA TYR A 11 7.38 37.60 -4.42
C TYR A 11 5.88 37.39 -4.36
N THR A 12 5.17 38.10 -3.46
CA THR A 12 3.76 37.84 -3.19
C THR A 12 2.90 37.98 -4.43
N ASP A 13 2.99 39.08 -5.17
CA ASP A 13 2.15 39.30 -6.36
C ASP A 13 2.40 38.25 -7.45
N GLN A 14 3.67 37.89 -7.67
CA GLN A 14 4.07 36.88 -8.68
C GLN A 14 3.57 35.48 -8.30
N ILE A 15 3.62 35.14 -7.01
CA ILE A 15 3.17 33.84 -6.52
C ILE A 15 1.63 33.79 -6.50
N LEU A 16 0.96 34.86 -6.03
CA LEU A 16 -0.49 34.94 -5.98
C LEU A 16 -1.12 34.82 -7.37
N SER A 17 -0.54 35.48 -8.39
CA SER A 17 -1.07 35.39 -9.75
C SER A 17 -1.11 33.94 -10.26
N VAL A 18 -0.11 33.13 -9.95
CA VAL A 18 -0.04 31.73 -10.37
C VAL A 18 -0.87 30.82 -9.46
N ILE A 19 -0.79 31.00 -8.14
CA ILE A 19 -1.50 30.13 -7.20
C ILE A 19 -3.01 30.28 -7.36
N ASN A 20 -3.54 31.47 -7.64
CA ASN A 20 -4.98 31.69 -7.79
C ASN A 20 -5.58 30.97 -9.00
N GLU A 21 -4.78 30.65 -10.03
CA GLU A 21 -5.26 29.96 -11.24
C GLU A 21 -5.39 28.44 -11.07
N VAL A 22 -4.73 27.86 -10.07
CA VAL A 22 -4.69 26.41 -9.89
C VAL A 22 -5.83 25.97 -8.96
N PRO A 23 -6.69 25.02 -9.37
CA PRO A 23 -7.72 24.44 -8.50
C PRO A 23 -7.13 23.91 -7.19
N LYS A 24 -7.80 24.17 -6.07
CA LYS A 24 -7.36 23.73 -4.72
C LYS A 24 -8.17 22.59 -4.15
N TRP A 25 -9.18 22.14 -4.88
CA TRP A 25 -9.96 20.98 -4.56
C TRP A 25 -10.57 20.42 -5.84
N MET A 26 -11.36 19.35 -5.70
CA MET A 26 -12.00 18.63 -6.79
C MET A 26 -12.64 19.58 -7.80
N ASN A 27 -12.36 19.34 -9.08
CA ASN A 27 -12.87 20.08 -10.22
C ASN A 27 -13.30 19.14 -11.34
N ASN A 28 -14.27 19.58 -12.13
CA ASN A 28 -14.81 18.76 -13.22
C ASN A 28 -13.79 18.57 -14.34
N GLY A 29 -13.71 17.35 -14.85
CA GLY A 29 -12.93 17.00 -16.03
C GLY A 29 -11.42 17.07 -15.83
N ASP A 30 -10.92 17.08 -14.58
CA ASP A 30 -9.48 16.98 -14.37
C ASP A 30 -8.97 15.63 -14.89
N THR A 31 -7.84 15.66 -15.60
CA THR A 31 -7.26 14.48 -16.23
C THR A 31 -5.98 14.00 -15.54
N THR A 32 -5.40 14.82 -14.65
CA THR A 32 -4.03 14.60 -14.16
C THR A 32 -3.84 14.87 -12.66
N ARG A 33 -4.58 15.81 -12.05
CA ARG A 33 -4.35 16.22 -10.67
C ARG A 33 -5.05 15.29 -9.70
N ILE A 34 -4.26 14.74 -8.78
CA ILE A 34 -4.74 13.91 -7.68
C ILE A 34 -5.00 14.81 -6.46
N PHE A 35 -6.25 14.91 -6.04
CA PHE A 35 -6.65 15.69 -4.85
C PHE A 35 -6.89 14.83 -3.60
N TRP A 36 -6.91 13.51 -3.75
CA TRP A 36 -7.53 12.59 -2.79
C TRP A 36 -6.59 11.58 -2.14
N SER A 37 -5.29 11.59 -2.45
CA SER A 37 -4.35 10.87 -1.59
C SER A 37 -4.05 11.72 -0.36
N GLU A 38 -3.77 11.06 0.76
CA GLU A 38 -3.62 11.69 2.07
C GLU A 38 -2.64 12.88 2.07
N ASN A 39 -1.47 12.71 1.43
CA ASN A 39 -0.49 13.79 1.31
C ASN A 39 -0.96 14.96 0.44
N HIS A 40 -1.62 14.69 -0.69
CA HIS A 40 -2.12 15.74 -1.58
C HIS A 40 -3.22 16.54 -0.89
N MET A 41 -4.10 15.87 -0.16
CA MET A 41 -5.21 16.52 0.54
C MET A 41 -4.71 17.60 1.50
N ILE A 42 -3.79 17.28 2.40
CA ILE A 42 -3.28 18.29 3.34
C ILE A 42 -2.47 19.38 2.63
N MET A 43 -1.74 19.06 1.55
CA MET A 43 -1.06 20.08 0.74
C MET A 43 -2.03 21.07 0.11
N TYR A 44 -3.11 20.58 -0.50
CA TYR A 44 -4.12 21.43 -1.14
C TYR A 44 -4.95 22.20 -0.12
N MET A 45 -5.43 21.53 0.94
CA MET A 45 -6.27 22.14 1.96
C MET A 45 -5.50 23.17 2.79
N SER A 46 -4.25 22.89 3.18
CA SER A 46 -3.41 23.90 3.86
C SER A 46 -3.19 25.13 2.98
N THR A 47 -2.98 24.91 1.68
CA THR A 47 -2.81 26.00 0.72
C THR A 47 -4.10 26.82 0.60
N SER A 48 -5.23 26.17 0.38
CA SER A 48 -6.55 26.79 0.25
C SER A 48 -6.88 27.63 1.49
N TYR A 49 -6.69 27.07 2.68
CA TYR A 49 -7.05 27.72 3.93
C TYR A 49 -6.20 28.95 4.24
N LEU A 50 -4.87 28.85 4.08
CA LEU A 50 -3.99 30.00 4.31
C LEU A 50 -4.20 31.12 3.28
N MET A 51 -4.58 30.76 2.05
CA MET A 51 -4.97 31.74 1.03
C MET A 51 -6.25 32.48 1.40
N LEU A 52 -7.21 31.78 2.00
CA LEU A 52 -8.43 32.37 2.53
C LEU A 52 -8.14 33.33 3.70
N GLU A 53 -7.39 32.88 4.70
CA GLU A 53 -7.10 33.67 5.92
C GLU A 53 -6.32 34.95 5.63
N HIS A 54 -5.27 34.88 4.81
CA HIS A 54 -4.31 35.99 4.66
C HIS A 54 -4.57 36.87 3.44
N PHE A 55 -5.18 36.32 2.39
CA PHE A 55 -5.35 37.03 1.11
C PHE A 55 -6.81 37.14 0.67
N ASN A 56 -7.76 36.62 1.46
CA ASN A 56 -9.18 36.55 1.12
C ASN A 56 -9.42 35.93 -0.29
N SER A 57 -8.53 35.00 -0.68
CA SER A 57 -8.56 34.27 -1.93
C SER A 57 -9.00 32.82 -1.69
N THR A 58 -9.40 32.10 -2.74
CA THR A 58 -9.86 30.70 -2.64
C THR A 58 -11.03 30.56 -1.66
N LYS A 59 -12.21 31.08 -2.07
CA LYS A 59 -13.46 31.10 -1.28
C LYS A 59 -14.17 29.75 -1.24
N ASP A 60 -13.46 28.75 -0.77
CA ASP A 60 -13.97 27.40 -0.55
C ASP A 60 -14.68 27.35 0.81
N PRO A 61 -16.02 27.22 0.87
CA PRO A 61 -16.75 27.28 2.14
C PRO A 61 -16.49 26.06 3.04
N ASN A 62 -16.04 24.93 2.48
CA ASN A 62 -15.93 23.65 3.19
C ASN A 62 -14.50 23.35 3.64
N VAL A 63 -13.50 24.15 3.26
CA VAL A 63 -12.08 23.88 3.54
C VAL A 63 -11.80 23.72 5.03
N ARG A 64 -12.46 24.50 5.89
CA ARG A 64 -12.27 24.43 7.35
C ARG A 64 -12.80 23.13 7.92
N GLU A 65 -14.00 22.73 7.52
CA GLU A 65 -14.64 21.46 7.93
C GLU A 65 -13.74 20.27 7.54
N ARG A 66 -13.28 20.26 6.29
CA ARG A 66 -12.36 19.22 5.79
C ARG A 66 -11.03 19.18 6.56
N LEU A 67 -10.45 20.33 6.90
CA LEU A 67 -9.22 20.39 7.69
C LEU A 67 -9.44 19.86 9.11
N LEU A 68 -10.53 20.25 9.78
CA LEU A 68 -10.83 19.73 11.11
C LEU A 68 -11.02 18.22 11.09
N TRP A 69 -11.76 17.70 10.11
CA TRP A 69 -11.91 16.26 9.94
C TRP A 69 -10.55 15.58 9.74
N TYR A 70 -9.73 16.10 8.81
CA TYR A 70 -8.42 15.53 8.51
C TYR A 70 -7.54 15.51 9.75
N LEU A 71 -7.37 16.65 10.42
CA LEU A 71 -6.48 16.76 11.57
C LEU A 71 -6.91 15.84 12.72
N ASN A 72 -8.19 15.85 13.09
CA ASN A 72 -8.70 15.00 14.17
C ASN A 72 -8.57 13.51 13.85
N THR A 73 -8.89 13.12 12.62
CA THR A 73 -8.78 11.71 12.18
C THR A 73 -7.34 11.23 12.26
N HIS A 74 -6.37 12.00 11.78
CA HIS A 74 -4.97 11.57 11.77
C HIS A 74 -4.32 11.61 13.15
N ILE A 75 -4.77 12.51 14.04
CA ILE A 75 -4.38 12.49 15.45
C ILE A 75 -4.87 11.20 16.13
N LYS A 76 -6.12 10.80 15.88
CA LYS A 76 -6.76 9.64 16.53
C LYS A 76 -6.32 8.29 15.95
N TYR A 77 -6.25 8.18 14.63
CA TYR A 77 -6.07 6.90 13.92
C TYR A 77 -4.71 6.76 13.22
N GLY A 78 -3.86 7.79 13.26
CA GLY A 78 -2.59 7.81 12.53
C GLY A 78 -2.76 8.11 11.04
N TYR A 79 -1.66 8.02 10.31
CA TYR A 79 -1.60 8.30 8.86
C TYR A 79 -1.78 7.02 8.06
N TYR A 80 -2.78 6.97 7.18
CA TYR A 80 -3.05 5.85 6.29
C TYR A 80 -1.89 5.56 5.34
N GLU A 81 -1.16 6.58 4.87
CA GLU A 81 0.10 6.37 4.13
C GLU A 81 1.27 6.01 5.06
N PHE A 82 1.00 5.17 6.07
CA PHE A 82 1.89 4.87 7.18
C PHE A 82 3.29 4.53 6.71
N PHE A 83 4.24 5.11 7.43
CA PHE A 83 5.68 5.02 7.17
C PHE A 83 6.10 5.25 5.71
N SER A 84 5.31 5.99 4.93
CA SER A 84 5.69 6.32 3.56
C SER A 84 6.97 7.14 3.51
N HIS A 85 8.01 6.54 2.93
CA HIS A 85 9.28 7.20 2.64
C HIS A 85 9.12 8.35 1.64
N THR A 86 8.06 8.29 0.85
CA THR A 86 7.80 9.23 -0.24
C THR A 86 6.85 10.32 0.19
N TYR A 87 5.74 9.95 0.85
CA TYR A 87 4.59 10.84 1.01
C TYR A 87 4.56 11.58 2.36
N LEU A 88 5.03 10.98 3.45
CA LEU A 88 4.99 11.61 4.78
C LEU A 88 5.71 12.97 4.86
N PRO A 89 6.88 13.19 4.22
CA PRO A 89 7.50 14.51 4.21
C PRO A 89 6.65 15.59 3.55
N TYR A 90 5.81 15.23 2.58
CA TYR A 90 4.89 16.16 1.93
C TYR A 90 3.67 16.45 2.81
N SER A 91 3.14 15.43 3.48
CA SER A 91 2.09 15.62 4.50
C SER A 91 2.57 16.56 5.61
N LEU A 92 3.78 16.32 6.12
CA LEU A 92 4.44 17.18 7.10
C LEU A 92 4.55 18.64 6.62
N ALA A 93 4.93 18.87 5.36
CA ALA A 93 5.03 20.23 4.81
C ALA A 93 3.70 20.99 4.86
N GLY A 94 2.57 20.32 4.57
CA GLY A 94 1.23 20.92 4.69
C GLY A 94 0.86 21.26 6.13
N LEU A 95 1.14 20.35 7.07
CA LEU A 95 0.86 20.53 8.50
C LEU A 95 1.68 21.67 9.10
N LEU A 96 2.99 21.75 8.79
CA LEU A 96 3.87 22.78 9.32
C LEU A 96 3.48 24.17 8.80
N ASN A 97 2.98 24.29 7.57
CA ASN A 97 2.45 25.56 7.09
C ASN A 97 1.24 26.02 7.90
N LEU A 98 0.28 25.12 8.18
CA LEU A 98 -0.88 25.44 9.01
C LEU A 98 -0.46 25.81 10.43
N TYR A 99 0.43 25.02 11.04
CA TYR A 99 0.94 25.28 12.38
C TYR A 99 1.63 26.65 12.50
N ASP A 100 2.50 26.98 11.55
CA ASP A 100 3.26 28.23 11.62
C ASP A 100 2.39 29.45 11.32
N PHE A 101 1.50 29.36 10.31
CA PHE A 101 0.89 30.55 9.70
C PHE A 101 -0.62 30.68 9.86
N SER A 102 -1.35 29.67 10.34
CA SER A 102 -2.80 29.82 10.53
C SER A 102 -3.11 30.81 11.65
N ILE A 103 -4.12 31.66 11.42
CA ILE A 103 -4.62 32.63 12.40
C ILE A 103 -5.68 31.96 13.29
N ASP A 104 -6.41 30.98 12.76
CA ASP A 104 -7.32 30.12 13.50
C ASP A 104 -6.55 29.29 14.55
N PRO A 105 -6.77 29.55 15.86
CA PRO A 105 -6.02 28.89 16.93
C PRO A 105 -6.31 27.38 17.02
N GLU A 106 -7.50 26.93 16.61
CA GLU A 106 -7.88 25.51 16.63
C GLU A 106 -7.12 24.74 15.54
N ILE A 107 -7.13 25.27 14.31
CA ILE A 107 -6.40 24.67 13.18
C ILE A 107 -4.90 24.64 13.47
N LYS A 108 -4.35 25.73 14.01
CA LYS A 108 -2.95 25.77 14.44
C LYS A 108 -2.62 24.70 15.48
N HIS A 109 -3.43 24.58 16.54
CA HIS A 109 -3.20 23.61 17.60
C HIS A 109 -3.25 22.16 17.09
N LEU A 110 -4.31 21.81 16.37
CA LEU A 110 -4.50 20.48 15.80
C LEU A 110 -3.43 20.12 14.77
N SER A 111 -2.99 21.08 13.95
CA SER A 111 -1.88 20.87 13.00
C SER A 111 -0.57 20.53 13.71
N GLY A 112 -0.30 21.16 14.86
CA GLY A 112 0.86 20.85 15.69
C GLY A 112 0.80 19.44 16.29
N GLN A 113 -0.38 19.02 16.76
CA GLN A 113 -0.60 17.66 17.27
C GLN A 113 -0.44 16.60 16.17
N ALA A 114 -1.04 16.83 15.01
CA ALA A 114 -0.96 15.94 13.85
C ALA A 114 0.50 15.81 13.35
N ALA A 115 1.23 16.93 13.22
CA ALA A 115 2.66 16.90 12.87
C ALA A 115 3.49 16.14 13.90
N THR A 116 3.22 16.34 15.20
CA THR A 116 3.90 15.64 16.29
C THR A 116 3.65 14.14 16.23
N ARG A 117 2.40 13.71 15.96
CA ARG A 117 2.03 12.30 15.77
C ARG A 117 2.81 11.68 14.61
N LEU A 118 2.80 12.32 13.44
CA LEU A 118 3.53 11.86 12.24
C LEU A 118 5.02 11.66 12.53
N LEU A 119 5.66 12.65 13.15
CA LEU A 119 7.10 12.61 13.42
C LEU A 119 7.46 11.56 14.48
N ASN A 120 6.63 11.38 15.52
CA ASN A 120 6.83 10.32 16.51
C ASN A 120 6.80 8.93 15.88
N ASP A 121 5.85 8.67 14.98
CA ASP A 121 5.78 7.39 14.27
C ASP A 121 7.06 7.17 13.43
N MET A 122 7.51 8.19 12.69
CA MET A 122 8.75 8.09 11.91
C MET A 122 9.98 7.81 12.80
N VAL A 123 10.13 8.51 13.92
CA VAL A 123 11.25 8.33 14.86
C VAL A 123 11.21 6.93 15.51
N LEU A 124 10.03 6.42 15.84
CA LEU A 124 9.83 5.10 16.43
C LEU A 124 10.43 3.99 15.54
N ALA A 125 10.27 4.10 14.21
CA ALA A 125 10.77 3.15 13.23
C ALA A 125 12.15 3.48 12.62
N THR A 126 12.92 4.37 13.27
CA THR A 126 14.31 4.67 12.87
C THR A 126 15.31 3.96 13.78
N ASN A 127 16.29 3.26 13.23
CA ASN A 127 17.31 2.53 14.00
C ASN A 127 18.50 3.40 14.43
N SER A 128 19.43 2.83 15.20
CA SER A 128 20.56 3.56 15.79
C SER A 128 21.57 4.10 14.77
N LYS A 129 21.59 3.52 13.56
CA LYS A 129 22.40 3.96 12.42
C LYS A 129 21.67 4.97 11.53
N GLY A 130 20.41 5.29 11.83
CA GLY A 130 19.57 6.19 11.05
C GLY A 130 18.85 5.54 9.87
N GLY A 131 18.90 4.21 9.76
CA GLY A 131 18.11 3.46 8.79
C GLY A 131 16.63 3.50 9.15
N PHE A 132 15.80 3.82 8.18
CA PHE A 132 14.34 3.84 8.28
C PHE A 132 13.79 2.94 7.19
N PHE A 133 13.57 1.66 7.50
CA PHE A 133 12.96 0.70 6.58
C PHE A 133 11.85 -0.11 7.25
N PRO A 134 10.82 0.54 7.81
CA PRO A 134 9.64 -0.17 8.28
C PRO A 134 8.81 -0.72 7.11
N VAL A 135 7.84 -1.57 7.44
CA VAL A 135 6.65 -1.76 6.60
C VAL A 135 6.03 -0.44 6.19
N SER A 136 5.32 -0.40 5.06
CA SER A 136 4.69 0.83 4.60
C SER A 136 3.39 0.59 3.86
N GLY A 137 2.44 1.52 4.03
CA GLY A 137 1.18 1.53 3.29
C GLY A 137 1.38 1.99 1.85
N ARG A 138 2.40 2.84 1.61
CA ARG A 138 2.67 3.44 0.31
C ARG A 138 4.14 3.82 0.16
N SER A 139 4.91 3.10 -0.64
CA SER A 139 6.29 3.45 -0.94
C SER A 139 6.79 2.79 -2.23
N PHE A 140 7.88 3.31 -2.78
CA PHE A 140 8.53 2.78 -3.97
C PHE A 140 9.72 1.89 -3.59
N THR A 141 10.02 0.88 -4.41
CA THR A 141 11.15 -0.04 -4.20
C THR A 141 12.48 0.69 -4.02
N SER A 142 12.72 1.74 -4.82
CA SER A 142 13.91 2.59 -4.70
C SER A 142 14.15 3.16 -3.30
N LYS A 143 13.12 3.25 -2.45
CA LYS A 143 13.23 3.76 -1.09
C LYS A 143 13.68 2.73 -0.07
N TYR A 144 13.73 1.46 -0.45
CA TYR A 144 14.19 0.37 0.40
C TYR A 144 15.58 -0.13 0.06
N ILE A 145 16.11 0.20 -1.12
CA ILE A 145 17.43 -0.23 -1.55
C ILE A 145 18.54 0.79 -1.19
N GLU A 146 18.16 2.04 -0.86
CA GLU A 146 19.09 3.09 -0.43
C GLU A 146 18.65 3.68 0.91
N ALA A 147 19.54 3.63 1.92
CA ALA A 147 19.22 4.12 3.27
C ALA A 147 19.23 5.65 3.40
N PHE A 148 20.00 6.35 2.56
CA PHE A 148 20.30 7.77 2.74
C PHE A 148 20.10 8.58 1.46
N GLY A 149 19.96 9.90 1.61
CA GLY A 149 19.81 10.84 0.48
C GLY A 149 18.37 11.11 0.05
N ALA A 150 17.39 10.41 0.63
CA ALA A 150 15.98 10.64 0.39
C ALA A 150 15.37 11.70 1.34
N ASN A 151 14.25 12.30 0.93
CA ASN A 151 13.59 13.40 1.63
C ASN A 151 13.24 13.08 3.10
N HIS A 152 12.66 11.90 3.36
CA HIS A 152 12.29 11.45 4.71
C HIS A 152 13.51 11.28 5.62
N GLN A 153 14.63 10.86 5.06
CA GLN A 153 15.83 10.59 5.83
C GLN A 153 16.45 11.89 6.36
N SER A 154 16.44 12.98 5.58
CA SER A 154 16.93 14.27 6.06
C SER A 154 16.09 14.81 7.22
N VAL A 155 14.77 14.60 7.19
CA VAL A 155 13.87 14.92 8.34
C VAL A 155 14.31 14.16 9.60
N LEU A 156 14.51 12.84 9.46
CA LEU A 156 14.94 11.99 10.56
C LEU A 156 16.35 12.33 11.07
N ALA A 157 17.28 12.68 10.19
CA ALA A 157 18.64 13.07 10.55
C ALA A 157 18.68 14.38 11.34
N VAL A 158 17.78 15.33 11.06
CA VAL A 158 17.66 16.57 11.85
C VAL A 158 17.04 16.30 13.22
N LEU A 159 16.05 15.41 13.31
CA LEU A 159 15.41 15.06 14.58
C LEU A 159 16.30 14.21 15.49
N THR A 160 16.93 13.18 14.93
CA THR A 160 17.61 12.14 15.72
C THR A 160 19.12 12.33 15.79
N GLY A 161 19.70 13.12 14.89
CA GLY A 161 21.15 13.22 14.71
C GLY A 161 21.80 11.96 14.11
N LYS A 162 21.00 11.02 13.56
CA LYS A 162 21.47 9.72 13.05
C LYS A 162 21.46 9.67 11.53
N GLY A 163 22.27 8.76 10.97
CA GLY A 163 22.41 8.55 9.54
C GLY A 163 23.30 9.57 8.85
N ALA A 164 23.62 9.33 7.58
CA ALA A 164 24.42 10.25 6.79
C ALA A 164 23.59 11.48 6.41
N ARG A 165 24.15 12.69 6.56
CA ARG A 165 23.53 13.89 6.00
C ARG A 165 23.90 14.00 4.52
N GLY A 166 22.88 14.16 3.67
CA GLY A 166 23.08 14.44 2.26
C GLY A 166 23.83 15.76 2.03
N SER A 167 24.45 15.91 0.86
CA SER A 167 25.10 17.16 0.46
C SER A 167 24.13 18.26 0.01
N ARG A 168 22.83 17.96 -0.05
CA ARG A 168 21.76 18.86 -0.46
C ARG A 168 20.65 18.85 0.58
N VAL A 169 20.10 20.03 0.84
CA VAL A 169 18.92 20.20 1.71
C VAL A 169 17.71 19.59 1.04
N SER A 170 16.96 18.76 1.77
CA SER A 170 15.68 18.22 1.30
C SER A 170 14.51 19.17 1.59
N THR A 171 13.41 19.02 0.86
CA THR A 171 12.20 19.82 1.10
C THR A 171 11.68 19.62 2.53
N GLY A 172 11.57 18.38 3.01
CA GLY A 172 11.07 18.08 4.35
C GLY A 172 11.97 18.66 5.44
N GLU A 173 13.29 18.53 5.27
CA GLU A 173 14.29 19.14 6.16
C GLU A 173 14.12 20.65 6.23
N ALA A 174 14.02 21.34 5.09
CA ALA A 174 13.87 22.79 5.04
C ALA A 174 12.59 23.26 5.75
N PHE A 175 11.48 22.55 5.57
CA PHE A 175 10.22 22.87 6.22
C PHE A 175 10.30 22.71 7.74
N LEU A 176 10.88 21.59 8.22
CA LEU A 176 11.03 21.36 9.64
C LEU A 176 11.99 22.35 10.29
N ALA A 177 13.16 22.60 9.67
CA ALA A 177 14.19 23.49 10.19
C ALA A 177 13.73 24.96 10.29
N CYS A 178 12.79 25.37 9.43
CA CYS A 178 12.22 26.71 9.46
C CYS A 178 10.93 26.81 10.29
N SER A 179 10.45 25.71 10.87
CA SER A 179 9.20 25.72 11.64
C SER A 179 9.40 26.15 13.09
N THR A 180 8.36 26.73 13.68
CA THR A 180 8.30 27.05 15.10
C THR A 180 7.84 25.86 15.95
N LEU A 181 7.55 24.71 15.34
CA LEU A 181 7.11 23.50 16.04
C LEU A 181 8.15 23.06 17.06
N ASN A 182 7.74 22.94 18.33
CA ASN A 182 8.61 22.40 19.36
C ASN A 182 8.74 20.88 19.22
N VAL A 183 9.91 20.44 18.78
CA VAL A 183 10.22 19.02 18.54
C VAL A 183 10.89 18.32 19.72
N SER A 184 11.07 18.98 20.86
CA SER A 184 11.87 18.45 21.99
C SER A 184 11.34 17.11 22.51
N SER A 185 10.01 16.95 22.59
CA SER A 185 9.37 15.69 23.00
C SER A 185 9.58 14.57 21.98
N ILE A 186 9.62 14.91 20.69
CA ILE A 186 9.83 13.94 19.59
C ILE A 186 11.26 13.43 19.61
N ILE A 187 12.23 14.33 19.81
CA ILE A 187 13.65 13.98 19.94
C ILE A 187 13.84 13.08 21.17
N ALA A 188 13.22 13.44 22.30
CA ALA A 188 13.29 12.67 23.54
C ALA A 188 12.59 11.30 23.45
N ALA A 189 11.63 11.13 22.53
CA ALA A 189 10.93 9.87 22.32
C ALA A 189 11.75 8.82 21.56
N TYR A 190 12.88 9.21 20.95
CA TYR A 190 13.76 8.24 20.30
C TYR A 190 14.28 7.20 21.31
N SER A 191 14.19 5.92 20.94
CA SER A 191 14.76 4.80 21.68
C SER A 191 15.50 3.86 20.74
N ASP A 192 16.65 3.36 21.17
CA ASP A 192 17.35 2.27 20.48
C ASP A 192 16.62 0.93 20.61
N THR A 193 15.75 0.78 21.61
CA THR A 193 14.99 -0.46 21.85
C THR A 193 13.49 -0.18 21.76
N VAL A 194 12.79 -0.88 20.88
CA VAL A 194 11.33 -0.81 20.71
C VAL A 194 10.79 -2.23 20.57
N SER A 195 9.72 -2.55 21.30
CA SER A 195 8.93 -3.75 21.10
C SER A 195 7.48 -3.38 21.32
N THR A 196 6.75 -3.13 20.24
CA THR A 196 5.37 -2.63 20.31
C THR A 196 4.57 -3.06 19.07
N THR A 197 3.26 -2.88 19.13
CA THR A 197 2.38 -2.98 17.97
C THR A 197 1.75 -1.62 17.72
N LEU A 198 2.05 -1.02 16.57
CA LEU A 198 1.40 0.20 16.11
C LEU A 198 0.11 -0.18 15.37
N VAL A 199 -1.00 0.47 15.73
CA VAL A 199 -2.28 0.30 15.03
C VAL A 199 -2.57 1.59 14.28
N ILE A 200 -2.81 1.48 12.97
CA ILE A 200 -3.18 2.60 12.12
C ILE A 200 -4.47 2.27 11.38
N GLY A 201 -5.31 3.30 11.23
CA GLY A 201 -6.56 3.25 10.51
C GLY A 201 -7.72 2.70 11.32
N HIS A 202 -8.79 2.37 10.61
CA HIS A 202 -10.07 1.92 11.17
C HIS A 202 -10.79 1.01 10.16
N LYS A 203 -11.85 0.34 10.61
CA LYS A 203 -12.58 -0.60 9.75
C LYS A 203 -13.67 0.10 8.94
N PRO A 204 -14.15 -0.52 7.85
CA PRO A 204 -15.32 -0.04 7.12
C PRO A 204 -16.58 0.13 7.98
N ASP A 205 -16.71 -0.69 9.03
CA ASP A 205 -17.84 -0.64 9.96
C ASP A 205 -17.94 0.71 10.72
N ASP A 206 -16.83 1.44 10.81
CA ASP A 206 -16.74 2.72 11.53
C ASP A 206 -16.99 3.93 10.61
N PHE A 207 -17.30 3.71 9.32
CA PHE A 207 -17.37 4.81 8.35
C PHE A 207 -18.46 5.85 8.65
N ASP A 208 -19.64 5.42 9.08
CA ASP A 208 -20.72 6.36 9.35
C ASP A 208 -20.38 7.29 10.53
N GLU A 209 -19.70 6.77 11.57
CA GLU A 209 -19.21 7.57 12.70
C GLU A 209 -18.10 8.53 12.25
N ILE A 210 -17.12 8.04 11.49
CA ILE A 210 -15.91 8.80 11.20
C ILE A 210 -16.14 9.85 10.11
N PHE A 211 -16.87 9.51 9.04
CA PHE A 211 -17.08 10.43 7.91
C PHE A 211 -18.39 11.21 8.02
N GLY A 212 -19.29 10.83 8.93
CA GLY A 212 -20.57 11.49 9.13
C GLY A 212 -20.48 12.98 9.53
N ASP A 213 -19.34 13.40 10.08
CA ASP A 213 -19.06 14.79 10.44
C ASP A 213 -18.87 15.73 9.24
N LEU A 214 -18.65 15.19 8.04
CA LEU A 214 -18.51 15.99 6.82
C LEU A 214 -19.88 16.23 6.18
N SER A 215 -20.22 17.49 5.94
CA SER A 215 -21.51 17.88 5.39
C SER A 215 -21.70 17.48 3.92
N ASP A 216 -20.61 17.45 3.14
CA ASP A 216 -20.63 17.12 1.72
C ASP A 216 -20.25 15.65 1.47
N LYS A 217 -21.14 14.91 0.79
CA LYS A 217 -20.93 13.48 0.50
C LYS A 217 -19.73 13.20 -0.42
N TYR A 218 -19.35 14.15 -1.27
CA TYR A 218 -18.20 13.99 -2.14
C TYR A 218 -16.90 14.26 -1.38
N ASP A 219 -16.92 15.17 -0.41
CA ASP A 219 -15.84 15.30 0.56
C ASP A 219 -15.69 14.02 1.39
N GLN A 220 -16.79 13.42 1.88
CA GLN A 220 -16.73 12.10 2.54
C GLN A 220 -16.05 11.06 1.66
N GLN A 221 -16.45 10.95 0.39
CA GLN A 221 -15.86 9.97 -0.52
C GLN A 221 -14.39 10.27 -0.86
N ALA A 222 -14.02 11.55 -1.04
CA ALA A 222 -12.64 11.96 -1.24
C ALA A 222 -11.76 11.58 -0.03
N MET A 223 -12.30 11.74 1.18
CA MET A 223 -11.62 11.37 2.41
C MET A 223 -11.49 9.84 2.53
N LYS A 224 -12.48 9.06 2.06
CA LYS A 224 -12.37 7.59 1.97
C LYS A 224 -11.29 7.12 0.99
N PHE A 225 -10.98 7.89 -0.05
CA PHE A 225 -9.85 7.59 -0.93
C PHE A 225 -8.48 7.77 -0.27
N SER A 226 -8.37 8.61 0.75
CA SER A 226 -7.11 8.83 1.49
C SER A 226 -6.60 7.55 2.16
N MET A 227 -7.52 6.76 2.70
CA MET A 227 -7.25 5.42 3.23
C MET A 227 -7.26 4.32 2.15
N GLY A 228 -7.31 4.71 0.87
CA GLY A 228 -7.30 3.80 -0.27
C GLY A 228 -8.57 2.98 -0.45
N CYS A 229 -9.72 3.43 0.02
CA CYS A 229 -11.02 2.78 -0.20
C CYS A 229 -11.56 3.02 -1.63
N TYR A 230 -10.73 2.80 -2.66
CA TYR A 230 -11.09 3.07 -4.06
C TYR A 230 -12.19 2.12 -4.55
N PHE A 231 -11.82 0.88 -4.85
CA PHE A 231 -12.73 -0.15 -5.34
C PHE A 231 -13.01 -1.22 -4.28
N HIS A 232 -12.80 -0.88 -3.01
CA HIS A 232 -13.25 -1.71 -1.90
C HIS A 232 -14.80 -1.79 -1.93
N PRO A 233 -15.43 -2.95 -1.64
CA PRO A 233 -16.88 -3.09 -1.77
C PRO A 233 -17.72 -2.11 -0.96
N ALA A 234 -17.22 -1.70 0.21
CA ALA A 234 -17.85 -0.68 1.05
C ALA A 234 -17.88 0.74 0.43
N CYS A 235 -17.06 1.01 -0.60
CA CYS A 235 -16.92 2.34 -1.21
C CYS A 235 -17.24 2.35 -2.71
N ALA A 236 -17.29 1.20 -3.38
CA ALA A 236 -17.29 1.13 -4.84
C ALA A 236 -18.45 1.89 -5.52
N ALA A 237 -19.66 1.86 -4.94
CA ALA A 237 -20.81 2.61 -5.46
C ALA A 237 -20.58 4.12 -5.38
N ASP A 238 -20.14 4.61 -4.23
CA ASP A 238 -19.84 6.03 -4.01
C ASP A 238 -18.65 6.49 -4.86
N THR A 239 -17.62 5.66 -5.02
CA THR A 239 -16.51 5.89 -5.97
C THR A 239 -17.00 6.12 -7.39
N PHE A 240 -17.98 5.33 -7.83
CA PHE A 240 -18.52 5.43 -9.18
C PHE A 240 -19.41 6.67 -9.35
N ASP A 241 -20.20 7.01 -8.33
CA ASP A 241 -20.96 8.27 -8.29
C ASP A 241 -20.03 9.48 -8.33
N PHE A 242 -18.97 9.45 -7.50
CA PHE A 242 -17.93 10.47 -7.44
C PHE A 242 -17.25 10.68 -8.80
N ALA A 243 -16.81 9.60 -9.45
CA ALA A 243 -16.15 9.68 -10.75
C ALA A 243 -17.07 10.21 -11.86
N LYS A 244 -18.38 9.96 -11.79
CA LYS A 244 -19.36 10.57 -12.72
C LYS A 244 -19.55 12.05 -12.45
N HIS A 245 -19.73 12.41 -11.19
CA HIS A 245 -20.02 13.78 -10.77
C HIS A 245 -18.92 14.74 -11.25
N PHE A 246 -17.66 14.37 -11.06
CA PHE A 246 -16.49 15.17 -11.46
C PHE A 246 -15.93 14.82 -12.84
N GLU A 247 -16.62 14.01 -13.65
CA GLU A 247 -16.21 13.61 -15.01
C GLU A 247 -14.81 12.95 -15.08
N LEU A 248 -14.44 12.17 -14.07
CA LEU A 248 -13.08 11.66 -13.87
C LEU A 248 -12.75 10.41 -14.69
N PHE A 249 -13.65 9.81 -15.45
CA PHE A 249 -13.32 8.60 -16.23
C PHE A 249 -12.23 8.80 -17.29
N SER A 250 -11.89 10.05 -17.64
CA SER A 250 -10.73 10.36 -18.48
C SER A 250 -9.46 10.68 -17.68
N HIS A 251 -9.54 10.73 -16.35
CA HIS A 251 -8.41 10.89 -15.44
C HIS A 251 -7.56 9.61 -15.43
N ASP A 252 -6.24 9.74 -15.32
CA ASP A 252 -5.29 8.62 -15.38
C ASP A 252 -5.64 7.48 -14.38
N ASN A 253 -5.95 7.83 -13.12
CA ASN A 253 -6.38 6.89 -12.08
C ASN A 253 -7.71 6.16 -12.33
N PHE A 254 -8.58 6.68 -13.20
CA PHE A 254 -9.89 6.06 -13.51
C PHE A 254 -9.96 5.53 -14.94
N LYS A 255 -8.88 5.65 -15.71
CA LYS A 255 -8.82 5.27 -17.12
C LYS A 255 -9.18 3.80 -17.35
N MET A 256 -8.81 2.91 -16.42
CA MET A 256 -9.19 1.50 -16.46
C MET A 256 -10.71 1.29 -16.36
N ALA A 257 -11.43 2.17 -15.66
CA ALA A 257 -12.88 2.14 -15.52
C ALA A 257 -13.61 2.93 -16.62
N LYS A 258 -12.90 3.51 -17.60
CA LYS A 258 -13.52 4.35 -18.65
C LYS A 258 -14.52 3.59 -19.52
N SER A 259 -14.25 2.33 -19.84
CA SER A 259 -15.11 1.48 -20.69
C SER A 259 -16.47 1.17 -20.04
N VAL A 260 -16.56 1.34 -18.72
CA VAL A 260 -17.76 1.06 -17.92
C VAL A 260 -18.45 2.32 -17.43
N SER A 261 -17.99 3.52 -17.80
CA SER A 261 -18.52 4.81 -17.31
C SER A 261 -20.03 5.00 -17.50
N TRP A 262 -20.62 4.31 -18.48
CA TRP A 262 -22.06 4.31 -18.79
C TRP A 262 -22.91 3.50 -17.79
N MET A 263 -22.30 2.63 -16.99
CA MET A 263 -23.00 1.73 -16.07
C MET A 263 -23.62 2.48 -14.88
N PRO A 264 -24.79 2.10 -14.34
CA PRO A 264 -25.35 2.71 -13.12
C PRO A 264 -24.45 2.48 -11.90
N SER A 265 -24.34 3.46 -10.99
CA SER A 265 -23.39 3.37 -9.85
C SER A 265 -23.70 2.20 -8.91
N GLY A 266 -24.98 1.81 -8.78
CA GLY A 266 -25.40 0.68 -7.95
C GLY A 266 -24.87 -0.69 -8.39
N ILE A 267 -24.35 -0.84 -9.62
CA ILE A 267 -23.72 -2.10 -10.03
C ILE A 267 -22.25 -2.21 -9.61
N ALA A 268 -21.63 -1.09 -9.20
CA ALA A 268 -20.21 -1.07 -8.85
C ALA A 268 -19.90 -1.94 -7.64
N THR A 269 -20.79 -2.01 -6.63
CA THR A 269 -20.61 -2.89 -5.47
C THR A 269 -20.57 -4.38 -5.86
N PRO A 270 -21.56 -4.94 -6.60
CA PRO A 270 -21.44 -6.30 -7.12
C PRO A 270 -20.16 -6.56 -7.92
N VAL A 271 -19.73 -5.63 -8.78
CA VAL A 271 -18.48 -5.77 -9.54
C VAL A 271 -17.25 -5.76 -8.62
N SER A 272 -17.23 -4.90 -7.61
CA SER A 272 -16.11 -4.79 -6.67
C SER A 272 -15.86 -6.07 -5.87
N HIS A 273 -16.92 -6.85 -5.56
CA HIS A 273 -16.76 -8.16 -4.96
C HIS A 273 -16.07 -9.17 -5.89
N VAL A 274 -16.27 -9.05 -7.21
CA VAL A 274 -15.62 -9.89 -8.22
C VAL A 274 -14.14 -9.54 -8.36
N ILE A 275 -13.80 -8.24 -8.29
CA ILE A 275 -12.41 -7.76 -8.40
C ILE A 275 -11.76 -7.49 -7.04
N ALA A 276 -12.34 -8.00 -5.94
CA ALA A 276 -11.89 -7.70 -4.58
C ALA A 276 -10.41 -8.05 -4.38
N ALA A 277 -9.94 -9.14 -5.00
CA ALA A 277 -8.53 -9.57 -5.00
C ALA A 277 -7.56 -8.50 -5.53
N LEU A 278 -8.03 -7.58 -6.38
CA LEU A 278 -7.27 -6.43 -6.85
C LEU A 278 -7.58 -5.15 -6.08
N GLY A 279 -8.82 -4.93 -5.64
CA GLY A 279 -9.30 -3.62 -5.21
C GLY A 279 -9.41 -3.40 -3.70
N SER A 280 -9.53 -4.46 -2.89
CA SER A 280 -9.82 -4.30 -1.45
C SER A 280 -8.59 -3.98 -0.62
N SER A 281 -7.45 -4.53 -1.02
CA SER A 281 -6.15 -4.43 -0.34
C SER A 281 -5.51 -3.04 -0.41
N SER A 282 -6.09 -2.11 -1.17
CA SER A 282 -5.70 -0.71 -1.12
C SER A 282 -6.17 -0.03 0.17
N LEU A 283 -7.07 -0.64 0.97
CA LEU A 283 -7.49 -0.11 2.26
C LEU A 283 -6.33 -0.13 3.27
N LEU A 284 -5.92 1.03 3.75
CA LEU A 284 -4.72 1.22 4.56
C LEU A 284 -5.02 1.24 6.07
N SER A 285 -5.54 0.13 6.59
CA SER A 285 -5.74 -0.09 8.02
C SER A 285 -4.98 -1.35 8.47
N ALA A 286 -4.04 -1.22 9.41
CA ALA A 286 -3.11 -2.28 9.72
C ALA A 286 -2.67 -2.32 11.19
N ASN A 287 -2.40 -3.53 11.67
CA ASN A 287 -1.63 -3.79 12.89
C ASN A 287 -0.18 -4.08 12.50
N MET A 288 0.75 -3.40 13.15
CA MET A 288 2.17 -3.41 12.79
C MET A 288 3.04 -3.72 14.00
N PRO A 289 3.34 -5.00 14.27
CA PRO A 289 4.40 -5.35 15.21
C PRO A 289 5.74 -4.79 14.73
N ILE A 290 6.44 -4.12 15.63
CA ILE A 290 7.77 -3.54 15.41
C ILE A 290 8.67 -4.01 16.56
N CYS A 291 9.77 -4.65 16.19
CA CYS A 291 10.85 -4.99 17.10
C CYS A 291 12.13 -4.33 16.61
N LYS A 292 12.75 -3.52 17.46
CA LYS A 292 13.96 -2.75 17.17
C LYS A 292 14.92 -2.90 18.33
N TYR A 293 16.18 -3.14 18.02
CA TYR A 293 17.27 -3.12 18.99
C TYR A 293 18.53 -2.55 18.35
N LYS A 294 18.92 -1.35 18.79
CA LYS A 294 20.05 -0.59 18.24
C LYS A 294 19.97 -0.51 16.72
N SER A 295 20.91 -1.15 16.00
CA SER A 295 21.02 -1.10 14.54
C SER A 295 20.06 -2.05 13.83
N VAL A 296 19.41 -2.99 14.53
CA VAL A 296 18.51 -3.96 13.90
C VAL A 296 17.04 -3.63 14.12
N MET A 297 16.24 -3.94 13.13
CA MET A 297 14.78 -3.81 13.19
C MET A 297 14.12 -4.90 12.36
N ILE A 298 12.96 -5.37 12.81
CA ILE A 298 12.03 -6.15 12.01
C ILE A 298 10.60 -5.63 12.25
N SER A 299 9.86 -5.47 11.16
CA SER A 299 8.45 -5.07 11.21
C SER A 299 7.64 -5.78 10.14
N SER A 300 6.35 -5.97 10.41
CA SER A 300 5.43 -6.64 9.49
C SER A 300 4.01 -6.07 9.54
N LEU A 301 3.20 -6.36 8.53
CA LEU A 301 1.76 -6.14 8.53
C LEU A 301 1.07 -7.44 8.97
N ASP A 302 0.43 -7.42 10.13
CA ASP A 302 -0.24 -8.61 10.68
C ASP A 302 -1.59 -8.87 9.98
N ASP A 303 -1.77 -10.10 9.48
CA ASP A 303 -2.96 -10.57 8.74
C ASP A 303 -3.52 -9.59 7.69
N TYR A 304 -2.63 -8.90 6.97
CA TYR A 304 -3.01 -7.81 6.06
C TYR A 304 -3.29 -8.32 4.65
N PHE A 305 -4.58 -8.48 4.31
CA PHE A 305 -5.05 -8.82 2.96
C PHE A 305 -4.31 -9.99 2.29
N LYS A 306 -3.99 -11.03 3.05
CA LYS A 306 -3.24 -12.20 2.58
C LYS A 306 -3.79 -12.75 1.25
N GLY A 307 -2.93 -12.88 0.26
CA GLY A 307 -3.24 -13.39 -1.08
C GLY A 307 -3.82 -12.38 -2.05
N TYR A 308 -4.17 -11.16 -1.62
CA TYR A 308 -4.67 -10.09 -2.49
C TYR A 308 -3.51 -9.26 -3.05
N SER A 309 -3.71 -8.60 -4.19
CA SER A 309 -2.70 -7.74 -4.84
C SER A 309 -2.33 -6.54 -3.98
N GLY A 310 -1.12 -6.01 -4.10
CA GLY A 310 -0.69 -4.80 -3.40
C GLY A 310 -0.64 -3.56 -4.27
N HIS A 311 -0.75 -2.39 -3.65
CA HIS A 311 -0.72 -1.07 -4.31
C HIS A 311 0.33 -0.16 -3.67
N GLN A 312 1.60 -0.45 -3.90
CA GLN A 312 2.74 0.26 -3.27
C GLN A 312 2.92 -0.04 -1.77
N ASN A 313 2.30 -1.10 -1.24
CA ASN A 313 2.50 -1.50 0.14
C ASN A 313 3.73 -2.41 0.28
N TRP A 314 4.31 -2.44 1.48
CA TRP A 314 5.47 -3.25 1.84
C TRP A 314 5.15 -4.06 3.10
N PRO A 315 4.90 -5.37 2.98
CA PRO A 315 4.24 -6.15 4.02
C PRO A 315 5.17 -6.58 5.17
N TRP A 316 6.48 -6.68 4.92
CA TRP A 316 7.46 -6.90 5.98
C TRP A 316 8.83 -6.38 5.54
N MET A 317 9.67 -6.08 6.52
CA MET A 317 11.06 -5.64 6.35
C MET A 317 11.89 -6.10 7.55
N ALA A 318 13.10 -6.59 7.29
CA ALA A 318 14.18 -6.68 8.25
C ALA A 318 15.28 -5.68 7.89
N THR A 319 15.99 -5.19 8.89
CA THR A 319 17.09 -4.23 8.71
C THR A 319 18.23 -4.59 9.63
N THR A 320 19.45 -4.54 9.11
CA THR A 320 20.69 -4.61 9.89
C THR A 320 21.51 -3.38 9.55
N GLY A 321 21.67 -2.44 10.48
CA GLY A 321 22.39 -1.21 10.18
C GLY A 321 21.69 -0.36 9.12
N THR A 322 22.22 -0.38 7.91
CA THR A 322 21.74 0.41 6.77
C THR A 322 21.26 -0.45 5.61
N SER A 323 21.36 -1.78 5.70
CA SER A 323 20.82 -2.72 4.72
C SER A 323 19.42 -3.19 5.09
N SER A 324 18.55 -3.30 4.09
CA SER A 324 17.21 -3.88 4.22
C SER A 324 17.16 -5.28 3.59
N VAL A 325 16.31 -6.14 4.14
CA VAL A 325 16.02 -7.48 3.64
C VAL A 325 14.51 -7.68 3.63
N PHE A 326 13.97 -8.07 2.48
CA PHE A 326 12.53 -8.24 2.27
C PHE A 326 12.25 -9.08 1.05
N THR A 327 11.04 -9.60 0.94
CA THR A 327 10.55 -10.25 -0.28
C THR A 327 9.62 -9.35 -1.06
N ALA A 328 9.54 -9.56 -2.38
CA ALA A 328 8.56 -8.91 -3.23
C ALA A 328 8.02 -9.86 -4.29
N THR A 329 6.71 -9.74 -4.58
CA THR A 329 5.99 -10.68 -5.46
C THR A 329 5.75 -10.12 -6.86
N GLY A 330 5.63 -10.99 -7.84
CA GLY A 330 5.44 -10.62 -9.25
C GLY A 330 6.54 -11.16 -10.15
N GLU A 331 6.69 -10.57 -11.32
CA GLU A 331 7.81 -10.86 -12.22
C GLU A 331 9.14 -10.54 -11.52
N ILE A 332 10.05 -11.52 -11.48
CA ILE A 332 11.38 -11.39 -10.89
C ILE A 332 12.41 -11.49 -12.01
N THR A 333 13.19 -10.42 -12.17
CA THR A 333 14.30 -10.34 -13.11
C THR A 333 15.64 -10.46 -12.36
N GLY A 334 16.75 -10.58 -13.08
CA GLY A 334 18.09 -10.61 -12.48
C GLY A 334 18.56 -9.27 -11.92
N ASP A 335 17.84 -8.18 -12.19
CA ASP A 335 18.08 -6.83 -11.65
C ASP A 335 16.91 -6.45 -10.75
N TRP A 336 17.14 -6.33 -9.45
CA TRP A 336 16.08 -6.01 -8.49
C TRP A 336 15.39 -4.66 -8.76
N THR A 337 16.06 -3.74 -9.45
CA THR A 337 15.52 -2.42 -9.77
C THR A 337 14.59 -2.45 -10.99
N ASP A 338 14.69 -3.48 -11.84
CA ASP A 338 13.83 -3.67 -13.00
C ASP A 338 12.51 -4.34 -12.59
N ARG A 339 11.69 -3.58 -11.87
CA ARG A 339 10.38 -4.02 -11.39
C ARG A 339 9.30 -2.98 -11.64
N SER A 340 8.09 -3.46 -11.84
CA SER A 340 6.91 -2.58 -11.98
C SER A 340 6.76 -1.67 -10.75
N LYS A 341 6.22 -0.46 -10.95
CA LYS A 341 5.91 0.48 -9.86
C LYS A 341 4.82 -0.02 -8.91
N GLN A 342 4.12 -1.11 -9.25
CA GLN A 342 3.16 -1.77 -8.37
C GLN A 342 3.88 -2.90 -7.63
N SER A 343 4.00 -2.74 -6.32
CA SER A 343 5.04 -3.40 -5.52
C SER A 343 4.84 -4.90 -5.28
N HIS A 344 3.60 -5.42 -5.35
CA HIS A 344 3.32 -6.82 -5.06
C HIS A 344 2.12 -7.33 -5.85
N THR A 345 2.26 -8.45 -6.55
CA THR A 345 1.12 -9.12 -7.22
C THR A 345 0.20 -9.84 -6.23
N HIS A 346 0.73 -10.20 -5.06
CA HIS A 346 -0.04 -10.77 -3.96
C HIS A 346 0.69 -10.61 -2.61
N PHE A 347 -0.06 -10.45 -1.51
CA PHE A 347 0.49 -10.35 -0.16
C PHE A 347 0.68 -11.70 0.54
N PRO A 348 1.68 -11.80 1.43
CA PRO A 348 1.81 -12.93 2.34
C PRO A 348 0.80 -12.87 3.49
N TYR A 349 0.56 -14.01 4.14
CA TYR A 349 0.07 -14.06 5.51
C TYR A 349 1.26 -14.05 6.46
N ILE A 350 1.32 -13.10 7.39
CA ILE A 350 2.48 -12.89 8.26
C ILE A 350 2.07 -12.93 9.72
N LYS A 351 2.92 -13.55 10.55
CA LYS A 351 2.96 -13.35 12.00
C LYS A 351 4.38 -13.05 12.43
N GLN A 352 4.52 -12.03 13.26
CA GLN A 352 5.77 -11.64 13.89
C GLN A 352 5.63 -11.77 15.40
N LYS A 353 6.68 -12.26 16.05
CA LYS A 353 6.82 -12.22 17.50
C LYS A 353 8.25 -11.77 17.83
N GLN A 354 8.36 -10.57 18.39
CA GLN A 354 9.64 -9.92 18.65
C GLN A 354 10.52 -9.91 17.38
N ASN A 355 11.70 -10.53 17.45
CA ASN A 355 12.70 -10.58 16.40
C ASN A 355 12.51 -11.73 15.39
N VAL A 356 11.45 -12.54 15.53
CA VAL A 356 11.15 -13.69 14.69
C VAL A 356 9.89 -13.42 13.85
N LEU A 357 9.96 -13.81 12.59
CA LEU A 357 8.91 -13.66 11.59
C LEU A 357 8.67 -14.99 10.87
N LEU A 358 7.40 -15.37 10.73
CA LEU A 358 6.97 -16.45 9.86
C LEU A 358 5.98 -15.88 8.84
N LEU A 359 6.16 -16.21 7.57
CA LEU A 359 5.31 -15.73 6.50
C LEU A 359 4.97 -16.83 5.49
N MET A 360 3.77 -16.77 4.95
CA MET A 360 3.24 -17.71 3.97
C MET A 360 2.78 -16.96 2.72
N TYR A 361 3.18 -17.42 1.55
CA TYR A 361 2.63 -16.95 0.28
C TYR A 361 1.65 -17.96 -0.27
N GLN A 362 0.43 -17.48 -0.58
CA GLN A 362 -0.59 -18.21 -1.31
C GLN A 362 -1.46 -17.20 -2.08
N PRO A 363 -1.24 -17.01 -3.39
CA PRO A 363 -1.97 -16.02 -4.16
C PRO A 363 -3.46 -16.38 -4.23
N ASN A 364 -4.31 -15.37 -4.20
CA ASN A 364 -5.74 -15.55 -4.45
C ASN A 364 -5.92 -16.09 -5.87
N ARG A 365 -6.71 -17.16 -6.01
CA ARG A 365 -6.97 -17.82 -7.30
C ARG A 365 -7.52 -16.86 -8.35
N ASP A 366 -8.26 -15.83 -7.92
CA ASP A 366 -8.93 -14.88 -8.80
C ASP A 366 -7.92 -13.95 -9.51
N LEU A 367 -6.70 -13.80 -8.99
CA LEU A 367 -5.66 -12.96 -9.60
C LEU A 367 -5.29 -13.39 -11.02
N LYS A 368 -5.15 -14.71 -11.26
CA LYS A 368 -4.88 -15.27 -12.61
C LYS A 368 -6.02 -14.95 -13.58
N PHE A 369 -7.27 -15.03 -13.12
CA PHE A 369 -8.44 -14.67 -13.93
C PHE A 369 -8.52 -13.18 -14.22
N LEU A 370 -7.94 -12.35 -13.35
CA LEU A 370 -7.89 -10.89 -13.49
C LEU A 370 -6.62 -10.39 -14.21
N GLY A 371 -5.85 -11.29 -14.81
CA GLY A 371 -4.72 -10.95 -15.69
C GLY A 371 -3.35 -10.84 -15.00
N ILE A 372 -3.24 -11.23 -13.73
CA ILE A 372 -1.96 -11.32 -13.00
C ILE A 372 -1.46 -12.77 -13.07
N SER A 373 -0.52 -13.02 -13.97
CA SER A 373 0.07 -14.35 -14.20
C SER A 373 1.30 -14.63 -13.35
N ASP A 374 2.14 -13.61 -13.13
CA ASP A 374 3.42 -13.76 -12.45
C ASP A 374 3.22 -13.65 -10.93
N LEU A 375 3.38 -14.79 -10.27
CA LEU A 375 3.15 -14.96 -8.84
C LEU A 375 4.41 -15.47 -8.13
N ASP A 376 5.56 -15.25 -8.74
CA ASP A 376 6.83 -15.57 -8.11
C ASP A 376 7.07 -14.67 -6.90
N VAL A 377 7.91 -15.16 -6.00
CA VAL A 377 8.38 -14.44 -4.82
C VAL A 377 9.89 -14.32 -4.93
N GLY A 378 10.38 -13.08 -4.98
CA GLY A 378 11.82 -12.78 -4.94
C GLY A 378 12.24 -12.32 -3.55
N LEU A 379 13.48 -12.62 -3.15
CA LEU A 379 14.14 -12.07 -1.96
C LEU A 379 15.15 -11.00 -2.36
N TYR A 380 15.03 -9.80 -1.80
CA TYR A 380 16.10 -8.82 -1.81
C TYR A 380 17.11 -9.20 -0.74
N TRP A 381 18.31 -9.58 -1.19
CA TRP A 381 19.42 -9.98 -0.34
C TRP A 381 20.67 -9.20 -0.75
N PRO A 382 20.96 -8.07 -0.08
CA PRO A 382 22.09 -7.20 -0.43
C PRO A 382 23.41 -7.81 0.08
N GLU A 383 23.83 -8.93 -0.50
CA GLU A 383 25.00 -9.69 -0.04
C GLU A 383 26.27 -8.83 0.03
N GLU A 384 26.46 -7.92 -0.91
CA GLU A 384 27.63 -7.04 -0.98
C GLU A 384 27.72 -6.01 0.17
N GLU A 385 26.59 -5.73 0.84
CA GLU A 385 26.55 -4.79 1.98
C GLU A 385 26.89 -5.48 3.31
N PHE A 386 26.90 -6.81 3.35
CA PHE A 386 27.25 -7.57 4.55
C PHE A 386 28.77 -7.72 4.69
N ASN A 387 29.29 -7.51 5.91
CA ASN A 387 30.70 -7.77 6.22
C ASN A 387 31.02 -9.26 6.22
N GLU A 388 30.01 -10.09 6.51
CA GLU A 388 30.14 -11.54 6.62
C GLU A 388 28.81 -12.19 6.24
N THR A 389 28.87 -13.21 5.39
CA THR A 389 27.72 -14.05 5.04
C THR A 389 27.99 -15.51 5.34
N ALA A 390 26.92 -16.26 5.61
CA ALA A 390 26.97 -17.70 5.75
C ALA A 390 25.68 -18.34 5.22
N ALA A 391 25.73 -19.63 4.92
CA ALA A 391 24.55 -20.40 4.57
C ALA A 391 24.62 -21.80 5.21
N GLY A 392 23.49 -22.34 5.64
CA GLY A 392 23.44 -23.68 6.23
C GLY A 392 22.09 -24.03 6.83
N SER A 393 21.74 -25.32 6.82
CA SER A 393 20.44 -25.83 7.32
C SER A 393 19.22 -25.14 6.69
N GLY A 394 19.33 -24.67 5.44
CA GLY A 394 18.27 -23.95 4.72
C GLY A 394 18.16 -22.46 5.05
N TRP A 395 19.12 -21.90 5.81
CA TRP A 395 19.16 -20.48 6.15
C TRP A 395 20.27 -19.76 5.39
N LEU A 396 19.99 -18.51 5.02
CA LEU A 396 20.94 -17.49 4.59
C LEU A 396 21.19 -16.54 5.76
N PHE A 397 22.45 -16.18 6.00
CA PHE A 397 22.87 -15.32 7.10
C PHE A 397 23.67 -14.13 6.59
N GLY A 398 23.36 -12.95 7.09
CA GLY A 398 24.08 -11.71 6.80
C GLY A 398 24.41 -10.96 8.09
N LYS A 399 25.58 -10.34 8.11
CA LYS A 399 26.06 -9.48 9.19
C LYS A 399 26.45 -8.12 8.64
N GLU A 400 25.90 -7.06 9.21
CA GLU A 400 26.36 -5.69 9.01
C GLU A 400 26.72 -5.09 10.38
N ASP A 401 28.00 -4.78 10.56
CA ASP A 401 28.63 -4.41 11.82
C ASP A 401 28.27 -5.39 12.96
N ASP A 402 27.45 -4.92 13.90
CA ASP A 402 26.96 -5.65 15.08
C ASP A 402 25.53 -6.20 14.88
N GLY A 403 24.91 -5.95 13.72
CA GLY A 403 23.56 -6.40 13.37
C GLY A 403 23.56 -7.65 12.48
N TYR A 404 22.63 -8.56 12.74
CA TYR A 404 22.52 -9.86 12.08
C TYR A 404 21.11 -10.09 11.53
N VAL A 405 21.04 -10.77 10.39
CA VAL A 405 19.79 -11.21 9.78
C VAL A 405 19.94 -12.64 9.30
N ALA A 406 18.89 -13.44 9.48
CA ALA A 406 18.78 -14.78 8.94
C ALA A 406 17.46 -14.92 8.19
N VAL A 407 17.49 -15.42 6.97
CA VAL A 407 16.29 -15.72 6.17
C VAL A 407 16.29 -17.19 5.78
N ARG A 408 15.18 -17.88 6.00
CA ARG A 408 14.91 -19.21 5.46
C ARG A 408 14.06 -19.06 4.21
N PRO A 409 14.66 -19.10 3.01
CA PRO A 409 13.87 -19.05 1.79
C PRO A 409 13.07 -20.34 1.58
N ALA A 410 11.94 -20.23 0.88
CA ALA A 410 11.11 -21.39 0.56
C ALA A 410 11.71 -22.28 -0.55
N CYS A 411 12.73 -21.80 -1.23
CA CYS A 411 13.46 -22.49 -2.30
C CYS A 411 14.92 -22.01 -2.31
N SER A 412 15.73 -22.61 -3.18
CA SER A 412 17.13 -22.25 -3.40
C SER A 412 17.42 -21.73 -4.82
N ASP A 413 16.38 -21.57 -5.65
CA ASP A 413 16.53 -21.13 -7.03
C ASP A 413 16.89 -19.64 -7.10
N THR A 414 17.71 -19.27 -8.09
CA THR A 414 18.17 -17.90 -8.31
C THR A 414 18.00 -17.46 -9.76
N ILE A 415 17.79 -16.16 -9.95
CA ILE A 415 17.89 -15.49 -11.24
C ILE A 415 18.85 -14.29 -11.07
N GLY A 416 20.00 -14.33 -11.74
CA GLY A 416 21.10 -13.42 -11.39
C GLY A 416 21.48 -13.59 -9.92
N ASN A 417 21.44 -12.50 -9.16
CA ASN A 417 21.74 -12.48 -7.71
C ASN A 417 20.49 -12.50 -6.83
N VAL A 418 19.31 -12.77 -7.40
CA VAL A 418 18.03 -12.72 -6.69
C VAL A 418 17.52 -14.14 -6.46
N VAL A 419 17.24 -14.50 -5.19
CA VAL A 419 16.52 -15.76 -4.89
C VAL A 419 15.09 -15.61 -5.40
N ARG A 420 14.64 -16.56 -6.21
CA ARG A 420 13.33 -16.55 -6.88
C ARG A 420 12.63 -17.88 -6.65
N CYS A 421 11.47 -17.84 -5.99
CA CYS A 421 10.64 -19.01 -5.78
C CYS A 421 9.35 -18.91 -6.59
N SER A 422 9.09 -19.90 -7.44
CA SER A 422 7.95 -19.92 -8.36
C SER A 422 6.77 -20.80 -7.92
N ALA A 423 6.87 -21.46 -6.76
CA ALA A 423 5.78 -22.26 -6.25
C ALA A 423 4.63 -21.33 -5.79
N ASP A 424 3.38 -21.62 -6.16
CA ASP A 424 2.22 -20.83 -5.69
C ASP A 424 2.07 -20.87 -4.15
N ARG A 425 2.68 -21.84 -3.46
CA ARG A 425 2.59 -22.02 -2.00
C ARG A 425 3.98 -22.09 -1.40
N GLN A 426 4.27 -21.18 -0.48
CA GLN A 426 5.62 -21.00 0.04
C GLN A 426 5.58 -20.60 1.51
N ILE A 427 6.49 -21.13 2.32
CA ILE A 427 6.66 -20.77 3.72
C ILE A 427 8.09 -20.26 3.91
N TRP A 428 8.22 -19.06 4.46
CA TRP A 428 9.51 -18.42 4.72
C TRP A 428 9.59 -18.00 6.18
N ALA A 429 10.81 -17.84 6.68
CA ALA A 429 11.05 -17.27 7.99
C ALA A 429 12.17 -16.24 7.97
N CYS A 430 12.12 -15.27 8.88
CA CYS A 430 13.18 -14.31 9.10
C CYS A 430 13.44 -14.15 10.60
N VAL A 431 14.71 -14.05 10.98
CA VAL A 431 15.15 -13.73 12.35
C VAL A 431 16.16 -12.60 12.27
N VAL A 432 16.01 -11.59 13.12
CA VAL A 432 17.05 -10.55 13.31
C VAL A 432 17.74 -10.73 14.65
N GLY A 433 19.01 -10.35 14.71
CA GLY A 433 19.81 -10.45 15.91
C GLY A 433 20.82 -9.31 16.03
N HIS A 434 21.32 -9.09 17.23
CA HIS A 434 22.38 -8.11 17.49
C HIS A 434 23.48 -8.75 18.34
N LYS A 435 24.71 -8.25 18.22
CA LYS A 435 25.89 -8.71 18.97
C LYS A 435 25.67 -8.76 20.47
N ASP A 436 25.05 -7.73 21.04
CA ASP A 436 24.79 -7.69 22.49
C ASP A 436 23.81 -8.76 22.96
N LEU A 437 22.89 -9.17 22.09
CA LEU A 437 21.87 -10.18 22.41
C LEU A 437 22.40 -11.60 22.19
N HIS A 438 23.30 -11.77 21.21
CA HIS A 438 23.75 -13.09 20.77
C HIS A 438 25.23 -13.35 21.06
N GLY A 439 26.00 -12.42 21.61
CA GLY A 439 27.43 -12.61 21.88
C GLY A 439 28.33 -12.73 20.64
N GLY A 440 27.79 -12.62 19.42
CA GLY A 440 28.55 -12.73 18.18
C GLY A 440 27.75 -13.36 17.04
N PHE A 441 28.22 -13.19 15.80
CA PHE A 441 27.56 -13.72 14.61
C PHE A 441 27.56 -15.25 14.61
N GLU A 442 28.66 -15.90 15.00
CA GLU A 442 28.75 -17.36 15.08
C GLU A 442 27.74 -17.97 16.07
N ASN A 443 27.46 -17.29 17.19
CA ASN A 443 26.46 -17.78 18.14
C ASN A 443 25.03 -17.53 17.63
N PHE A 444 24.79 -16.40 16.96
CA PHE A 444 23.52 -16.14 16.27
C PHE A 444 23.23 -17.22 15.22
N THR A 445 24.18 -17.53 14.35
CA THR A 445 24.01 -18.58 13.31
C THR A 445 23.73 -19.93 13.96
N ARG A 446 24.45 -20.30 15.03
CA ARG A 446 24.23 -21.56 15.76
C ARG A 446 22.82 -21.65 16.37
N ILE A 447 22.35 -20.58 17.01
CA ILE A 447 21.00 -20.51 17.59
C ILE A 447 19.95 -20.71 16.50
N VAL A 448 20.06 -19.98 15.39
CA VAL A 448 19.09 -20.08 14.29
C VAL A 448 19.16 -21.42 13.57
N GLN A 449 20.34 -21.99 13.36
CA GLN A 449 20.47 -23.33 12.76
C GLN A 449 19.91 -24.44 13.65
N SER A 450 19.84 -24.22 14.97
CA SER A 450 19.19 -25.13 15.92
C SER A 450 17.68 -24.93 16.04
N SER A 451 17.09 -24.01 15.24
CA SER A 451 15.64 -23.76 15.25
C SER A 451 14.86 -25.02 14.90
N MET A 452 13.72 -25.22 15.56
CA MET A 452 12.71 -26.14 15.06
C MET A 452 11.91 -25.42 13.98
N PHE A 453 11.91 -25.97 12.77
CA PHE A 453 11.09 -25.48 11.66
C PHE A 453 10.32 -26.65 11.06
N GLU A 454 9.01 -26.53 11.03
CA GLU A 454 8.11 -27.51 10.41
C GLU A 454 7.25 -26.77 9.37
N ASP A 455 7.18 -27.32 8.17
CA ASP A 455 6.27 -26.89 7.13
C ASP A 455 5.45 -28.07 6.61
N ASN A 456 4.18 -27.82 6.35
CA ASN A 456 3.30 -28.76 5.70
C ASN A 456 2.45 -28.04 4.66
N VAL A 457 2.43 -28.61 3.46
CA VAL A 457 1.62 -28.13 2.34
C VAL A 457 0.71 -29.28 1.92
N ASP A 458 -0.35 -29.50 2.69
CA ASP A 458 -1.30 -30.61 2.46
C ASP A 458 -2.61 -30.11 1.83
N GLY A 459 -2.99 -30.72 0.71
CA GLY A 459 -4.28 -30.48 0.08
C GLY A 459 -4.56 -28.99 -0.16
N ARG A 460 -5.43 -28.41 0.67
CA ARG A 460 -5.87 -27.00 0.60
C ARG A 460 -5.23 -26.08 1.63
N CYS A 461 -4.46 -26.61 2.56
CA CYS A 461 -3.93 -25.87 3.70
C CYS A 461 -2.40 -25.86 3.68
N MET A 462 -1.85 -24.79 4.21
CA MET A 462 -0.44 -24.68 4.55
C MET A 462 -0.35 -24.47 6.05
N SER A 463 0.52 -25.19 6.72
CA SER A 463 0.88 -24.91 8.11
C SER A 463 2.38 -24.76 8.23
N GLY A 464 2.80 -23.88 9.14
CA GLY A 464 4.19 -23.54 9.38
C GLY A 464 4.39 -23.29 10.85
N LYS A 465 5.47 -23.82 11.40
CA LYS A 465 5.85 -23.64 12.80
C LYS A 465 7.33 -23.33 12.87
N ILE A 466 7.67 -22.30 13.63
CA ILE A 466 9.06 -21.97 13.95
C ILE A 466 9.22 -21.74 15.45
N GLU A 467 10.21 -22.39 16.04
CA GLU A 467 10.69 -22.11 17.40
C GLU A 467 12.18 -21.75 17.34
N VAL A 468 12.48 -20.50 17.67
CA VAL A 468 13.84 -19.95 17.66
C VAL A 468 13.92 -18.76 18.59
N ASP A 469 15.05 -18.61 19.28
CA ASP A 469 15.33 -17.47 20.17
C ASP A 469 14.23 -17.22 21.23
N GLY A 470 13.70 -18.31 21.80
CA GLY A 470 12.62 -18.28 22.79
C GLY A 470 11.24 -17.88 22.23
N GLN A 471 11.11 -17.68 20.92
CA GLN A 471 9.85 -17.36 20.26
C GLN A 471 9.31 -18.61 19.56
N LEU A 472 8.03 -18.88 19.79
CA LEU A 472 7.25 -19.85 19.05
C LEU A 472 6.21 -19.10 18.22
N ILE A 473 6.17 -19.39 16.92
CA ILE A 473 5.15 -18.91 15.99
C ILE A 473 4.58 -20.10 15.23
N GLU A 474 3.25 -20.20 15.23
CA GLU A 474 2.50 -21.18 14.45
C GLU A 474 1.54 -20.42 13.52
N LEU A 475 1.48 -20.83 12.26
CA LEU A 475 0.63 -20.26 11.23
C LEU A 475 -0.09 -21.38 10.47
N GLU A 476 -1.35 -21.14 10.13
CA GLU A 476 -2.13 -22.00 9.26
C GLU A 476 -2.92 -21.15 8.26
N TRP A 477 -2.91 -21.54 6.99
CA TRP A 477 -3.65 -20.91 5.93
C TRP A 477 -4.30 -21.92 4.99
N CYS A 478 -5.61 -22.07 5.10
CA CYS A 478 -6.43 -22.85 4.17
C CYS A 478 -7.04 -21.99 3.07
N LYS A 479 -7.14 -22.53 1.86
CA LYS A 479 -7.92 -21.90 0.79
C LYS A 479 -9.40 -21.85 1.17
N GLU A 480 -9.99 -20.67 1.13
CA GLU A 480 -11.43 -20.50 1.34
C GLU A 480 -12.23 -21.19 0.23
N ILE A 481 -13.26 -21.93 0.62
CA ILE A 481 -14.27 -22.49 -0.30
C ILE A 481 -15.32 -21.41 -0.56
N GLY A 482 -14.92 -20.32 -1.22
CA GLY A 482 -15.87 -19.32 -1.69
C GLY A 482 -16.76 -19.94 -2.78
N PRO A 483 -18.08 -19.69 -2.77
CA PRO A 483 -18.98 -20.29 -3.75
C PRO A 483 -18.55 -19.87 -5.17
N LEU A 484 -18.86 -20.71 -6.15
CA LEU A 484 -18.62 -20.54 -7.60
C LEU A 484 -19.33 -19.31 -8.22
N VAL A 485 -19.68 -18.31 -7.40
CA VAL A 485 -20.38 -17.08 -7.77
C VAL A 485 -19.50 -16.20 -8.67
N THR A 486 -18.18 -16.21 -8.48
CA THR A 486 -17.24 -15.48 -9.35
C THR A 486 -17.37 -15.91 -10.80
N THR A 487 -17.48 -17.22 -11.07
CA THR A 487 -17.63 -17.74 -12.44
C THR A 487 -18.97 -17.36 -13.05
N ILE A 488 -20.07 -17.38 -12.28
CA ILE A 488 -21.42 -17.08 -12.79
C ILE A 488 -21.60 -15.57 -13.03
N ILE A 489 -21.12 -14.71 -12.12
CA ILE A 489 -21.22 -13.25 -12.28
C ILE A 489 -20.26 -12.75 -13.35
N VAL A 490 -19.03 -13.27 -13.43
CA VAL A 490 -18.09 -12.92 -14.52
C VAL A 490 -18.65 -13.35 -15.87
N PHE A 491 -19.22 -14.55 -15.99
CA PHE A 491 -19.91 -14.94 -17.23
C PHE A 491 -21.11 -14.02 -17.53
N GLY A 492 -21.91 -13.67 -16.53
CA GLY A 492 -23.04 -12.76 -16.69
C GLY A 492 -22.62 -11.35 -17.15
N ILE A 493 -21.61 -10.76 -16.53
CA ILE A 493 -21.06 -9.45 -16.90
C ILE A 493 -20.36 -9.51 -18.27
N TYR A 494 -19.59 -10.57 -18.55
CA TYR A 494 -18.94 -10.76 -19.84
C TYR A 494 -19.96 -10.95 -20.98
N LEU A 495 -21.06 -11.69 -20.74
CA LEU A 495 -22.21 -11.79 -21.64
C LEU A 495 -22.92 -10.45 -21.82
N ILE A 496 -23.10 -9.67 -20.75
CA ILE A 496 -23.69 -8.32 -20.84
C ILE A 496 -22.75 -7.41 -21.66
N MET A 497 -21.44 -7.42 -21.42
CA MET A 497 -20.47 -6.62 -22.17
C MET A 497 -20.41 -7.02 -23.65
N GLN A 498 -20.42 -8.32 -23.97
CA GLN A 498 -20.50 -8.78 -25.37
C GLN A 498 -21.83 -8.45 -26.03
N CYS A 499 -22.96 -8.58 -25.31
CA CYS A 499 -24.28 -8.19 -25.81
C CYS A 499 -24.40 -6.68 -26.02
N THR A 500 -23.76 -5.86 -25.19
CA THR A 500 -23.76 -4.39 -25.32
C THR A 500 -22.88 -3.94 -26.49
N CYS A 501 -21.73 -4.58 -26.72
CA CYS A 501 -20.94 -4.41 -27.94
C CYS A 501 -21.73 -4.82 -29.20
N CYS A 502 -22.48 -5.93 -29.15
CA CYS A 502 -23.39 -6.34 -30.23
C CYS A 502 -24.53 -5.32 -30.45
N PHE A 503 -25.11 -4.76 -29.39
CA PHE A 503 -26.19 -3.76 -29.48
C PHE A 503 -25.71 -2.40 -30.01
N ILE A 504 -24.49 -1.98 -29.65
CA ILE A 504 -23.86 -0.74 -30.13
C ILE A 504 -23.41 -0.91 -31.59
N CYS A 505 -22.82 -2.06 -31.97
CA CYS A 505 -22.54 -2.38 -33.37
C CYS A 505 -23.81 -2.49 -34.23
N CYS A 506 -24.93 -2.98 -33.69
CA CYS A 506 -26.20 -3.05 -34.43
C CYS A 506 -26.91 -1.69 -34.57
N ARG A 507 -26.63 -0.69 -33.72
CA ARG A 507 -27.22 0.66 -33.84
C ARG A 507 -26.37 1.63 -34.68
N GLY A 508 -25.09 1.33 -34.91
CA GLY A 508 -24.15 2.22 -35.57
C GLY A 508 -23.52 1.67 -36.85
N GLN A 509 -24.28 1.05 -37.76
CA GLN A 509 -23.91 0.93 -39.19
C GLN A 509 -25.07 0.31 -40.01
N ARG A 510 -26.02 1.16 -40.45
CA ARG A 510 -26.77 0.89 -41.69
C ARG A 510 -25.97 1.52 -42.83
N ARG A 511 -25.33 0.65 -43.62
CA ARG A 511 -24.54 0.88 -44.85
C ARG A 511 -23.04 0.71 -44.63
N VAL A 512 -22.49 -0.08 -45.55
CA VAL A 512 -21.11 -0.56 -45.64
C VAL A 512 -20.84 -1.70 -44.67
N TRP A 513 -20.98 -2.95 -45.15
CA TRP A 513 -20.14 -4.13 -44.88
C TRP A 513 -20.80 -5.32 -45.61
N LYS A 514 -20.74 -5.31 -46.96
CA LYS A 514 -21.14 -6.43 -47.82
C LYS A 514 -19.93 -7.24 -48.32
N MET A 515 -18.75 -7.08 -47.70
CA MET A 515 -17.51 -7.60 -48.28
C MET A 515 -16.53 -8.28 -47.32
N PHE A 516 -16.97 -8.65 -46.12
CA PHE A 516 -16.08 -9.31 -45.14
C PHE A 516 -16.72 -10.42 -44.30
N CYS A 517 -17.96 -10.82 -44.60
CA CYS A 517 -18.56 -12.05 -44.08
C CYS A 517 -18.22 -13.24 -45.00
N ARG A 518 -16.93 -13.54 -45.17
CA ARG A 518 -16.51 -14.79 -45.84
C ARG A 518 -15.51 -15.65 -45.08
N ASN A 519 -15.04 -15.26 -43.89
CA ASN A 519 -13.97 -16.03 -43.19
C ASN A 519 -14.22 -16.40 -41.72
N THR A 520 -15.45 -16.37 -41.20
CA THR A 520 -15.70 -16.75 -39.78
C THR A 520 -16.80 -17.80 -39.57
N THR A 521 -17.08 -18.64 -40.56
CA THR A 521 -18.09 -19.72 -40.46
C THR A 521 -17.57 -21.07 -39.92
N THR A 522 -16.40 -21.13 -39.28
CA THR A 522 -15.82 -22.43 -38.86
C THR A 522 -15.89 -22.72 -37.36
N THR A 523 -16.18 -21.75 -36.49
CA THR A 523 -16.06 -21.96 -35.03
C THR A 523 -17.39 -22.14 -34.28
N CYS A 524 -18.53 -21.78 -34.87
CA CYS A 524 -19.85 -21.92 -34.20
C CYS A 524 -20.55 -23.27 -34.38
N ARG A 525 -19.98 -24.24 -35.12
CA ARG A 525 -20.63 -25.52 -35.44
C ARG A 525 -20.16 -26.73 -34.62
N LYS A 526 -19.37 -26.54 -33.56
CA LYS A 526 -18.81 -27.65 -32.74
C LYS A 526 -19.43 -27.82 -31.33
N MET A 527 -20.50 -27.10 -30.97
CA MET A 527 -21.09 -27.20 -29.61
C MET A 527 -22.56 -27.67 -29.54
N THR A 528 -23.10 -28.33 -30.57
CA THR A 528 -24.48 -28.87 -30.52
C THR A 528 -24.60 -30.30 -31.06
N GLY A 529 -23.64 -31.17 -30.74
CA GLY A 529 -23.69 -32.57 -31.16
C GLY A 529 -23.34 -33.51 -30.03
N LYS A 530 -24.30 -33.76 -29.12
CA LYS A 530 -24.43 -34.97 -28.28
C LYS A 530 -25.60 -34.85 -27.29
N VAL A 531 -26.83 -34.80 -27.81
CA VAL A 531 -28.03 -35.27 -27.11
C VAL A 531 -28.98 -35.72 -28.21
N ASP A 532 -29.07 -37.02 -28.46
CA ASP A 532 -30.24 -37.71 -29.03
C ASP A 532 -29.86 -39.16 -29.38
N GLU A 533 -29.83 -40.02 -28.36
CA GLU A 533 -30.05 -41.46 -28.50
C GLU A 533 -30.89 -41.90 -27.30
N MET A 534 -32.22 -41.89 -27.47
CA MET A 534 -33.15 -42.86 -26.89
C MET A 534 -34.59 -42.46 -27.26
N LYS A 535 -35.12 -43.08 -28.31
CA LYS A 535 -36.55 -43.33 -28.48
C LYS A 535 -36.73 -44.80 -28.78
N HIS A 536 -37.42 -45.50 -27.88
CA HIS A 536 -38.52 -46.43 -28.18
C HIS A 536 -38.82 -47.31 -26.96
N LEU A 537 -39.98 -47.14 -26.32
CA LEU A 537 -41.12 -48.04 -26.46
C LEU A 537 -42.21 -47.74 -25.41
N ASP A 538 -43.43 -47.82 -25.92
CA ASP A 538 -44.72 -47.72 -25.24
C ASP A 538 -44.87 -48.68 -24.06
N SER A 539 -45.57 -48.24 -23.00
CA SER A 539 -46.89 -48.78 -22.66
C SER A 539 -47.48 -48.11 -21.40
N LYS A 540 -48.75 -47.71 -21.53
CA LYS A 540 -49.74 -47.39 -20.48
C LYS A 540 -50.10 -48.67 -19.66
N PRO A 541 -51.03 -48.62 -18.68
CA PRO A 541 -51.20 -47.69 -17.54
C PRO A 541 -51.54 -48.42 -16.20
N SER A 542 -51.72 -47.62 -15.14
CA SER A 542 -52.57 -47.83 -13.93
C SER A 542 -52.29 -49.03 -13.02
N ILE A 543 -51.99 -48.78 -11.73
CA ILE A 543 -52.91 -48.37 -10.65
C ILE A 543 -52.14 -47.48 -9.68
#